data_AF-A0A2V5W7H1-F1
#
_entry.id   AF-A0A2V5W7H1-F1
#
_cell.length_a   1.000
_cell.length_b   1.000
_cell.length_c   1.000
_cell.angle_alpha   90.00
_cell.angle_beta   90.00
_cell.angle_gamma   90.00
#
_symmetry.space_group_name_H-M   'P 1'
#
loop_
_entity.id
_entity.type
_entity.pdbx_description
1 polymer ?
#
loop_
_entity_poly.entity_id
_entity_poly.type
_entity_poly.pdbx_seq_one_letter_code
_entity_poly.pdbx_strand_id
1 'polypeptide(L)'
;MKAPHLCFTVAASLLSTATLIADDADLLAGKWSVKKVNDEGQKYTQFVEIKQDKFDFQIAGEDDQVGFVAKGDFKLEKLGPFKAARFFHIKAGQSASNLEDSDEEYVSIYRLDRDTWTLASYFDKEREQKPALEVYQRVKSPTAQTLVIDEIEMADVPQGAAWFLCFDVKTQDGASRRYHVDGKEYDKKQVTIPVALEVPKMSAGKKCTFTLQLDDIDDDACGDEPDNRSTGEFTVSERGSQPYKPEDNWRYTIRWHLK
;
A
#
# COMPACT_ATOMS: atom_id res chain seq x y z
N MET A 1 -41.03 56.90 -30.80
CA MET A 1 -40.44 56.39 -29.54
C MET A 1 -40.85 54.93 -29.35
N LYS A 2 -39.89 54.12 -28.89
CA LYS A 2 -39.97 52.71 -28.43
C LYS A 2 -40.01 51.61 -29.50
N ALA A 3 -38.82 51.08 -29.81
CA ALA A 3 -38.61 49.70 -30.26
C ALA A 3 -38.40 48.80 -29.01
N PRO A 4 -38.98 47.60 -28.93
CA PRO A 4 -38.65 46.66 -27.86
C PRO A 4 -37.64 45.60 -28.33
N HIS A 5 -36.48 45.65 -27.67
CA HIS A 5 -35.60 44.60 -27.17
C HIS A 5 -35.49 43.24 -27.90
N LEU A 6 -34.27 42.99 -28.40
CA LEU A 6 -33.66 41.69 -28.65
C LEU A 6 -33.90 40.70 -27.49
N CYS A 7 -34.42 39.53 -27.82
CA CYS A 7 -34.41 38.36 -26.95
C CYS A 7 -33.12 37.57 -27.23
N PHE A 8 -32.08 37.77 -26.42
CA PHE A 8 -30.90 36.89 -26.39
C PHE A 8 -31.18 35.80 -25.35
N THR A 9 -31.71 34.66 -25.79
CA THR A 9 -31.79 33.45 -24.97
C THR A 9 -30.38 32.86 -24.83
N VAL A 10 -29.87 32.85 -23.61
CA VAL A 10 -28.65 32.14 -23.20
C VAL A 10 -28.95 30.64 -23.25
N ALA A 11 -28.50 29.97 -24.31
CA ALA A 11 -28.46 28.50 -24.40
C ALA A 11 -27.01 28.04 -24.27
N ALA A 12 -26.49 27.98 -23.05
CA ALA A 12 -25.15 27.43 -22.78
C ALA A 12 -25.00 27.03 -21.30
N SER A 13 -25.63 25.94 -20.87
CA SER A 13 -25.39 25.38 -19.52
C SER A 13 -25.78 23.90 -19.37
N LEU A 14 -25.50 23.06 -20.37
CA LEU A 14 -25.74 21.60 -20.26
C LEU A 14 -24.50 20.72 -20.46
N LEU A 15 -23.29 21.29 -20.61
CA LEU A 15 -22.07 20.51 -20.86
C LEU A 15 -21.13 20.36 -19.64
N SER A 16 -21.52 20.84 -18.46
CA SER A 16 -20.66 20.84 -17.26
C SER A 16 -20.88 19.64 -16.32
N THR A 17 -21.74 18.67 -16.68
CA THR A 17 -22.16 17.61 -15.76
C THR A 17 -21.34 16.32 -15.86
N ALA A 18 -20.67 16.07 -16.98
CA ALA A 18 -19.89 14.84 -17.20
C ALA A 18 -18.54 14.83 -16.44
N THR A 19 -17.93 16.00 -16.21
CA THR A 19 -16.62 16.12 -15.56
C THR A 19 -16.66 15.71 -14.08
N LEU A 20 -17.73 16.02 -13.35
CA LEU A 20 -17.80 15.79 -11.90
C LEU A 20 -17.87 14.32 -11.47
N ILE A 21 -18.26 13.39 -12.35
CA ILE A 21 -18.34 11.95 -12.04
C ILE A 21 -17.00 11.26 -12.31
N ALA A 22 -16.28 11.68 -13.35
CA ALA A 22 -14.94 11.19 -13.63
C ALA A 22 -13.95 11.58 -12.51
N ASP A 23 -14.01 12.84 -12.05
CA ASP A 23 -13.17 13.31 -10.95
C ASP A 23 -13.42 12.52 -9.65
N ASP A 24 -14.68 12.17 -9.37
CA ASP A 24 -15.04 11.38 -8.19
C ASP A 24 -14.56 9.93 -8.29
N ALA A 25 -14.52 9.33 -9.48
CA ALA A 25 -14.05 7.96 -9.67
C ALA A 25 -12.57 7.84 -9.30
N ASP A 26 -11.75 8.78 -9.77
CA ASP A 26 -10.32 8.84 -9.43
C ASP A 26 -10.12 9.11 -7.93
N LEU A 27 -10.94 9.97 -7.33
CA LEU A 27 -10.87 10.24 -5.90
C LEU A 27 -11.36 9.05 -5.06
N LEU A 28 -12.36 8.28 -5.51
CA LEU A 28 -12.86 7.12 -4.76
C LEU A 28 -11.94 5.89 -4.86
N ALA A 29 -11.08 5.83 -5.88
CA ALA A 29 -10.15 4.72 -6.04
C ALA A 29 -9.28 4.52 -4.77
N GLY A 30 -9.06 3.25 -4.43
CA GLY A 30 -8.28 2.85 -3.26
C GLY A 30 -9.12 2.26 -2.12
N LYS A 31 -8.48 2.07 -0.97
CA LYS A 31 -9.05 1.36 0.18
C LYS A 31 -9.55 2.34 1.24
N TRP A 32 -10.73 2.03 1.77
CA TRP A 32 -11.48 2.82 2.74
C TRP A 32 -11.86 1.94 3.92
N SER A 33 -11.98 2.51 5.11
CA SER A 33 -12.33 1.77 6.32
C SER A 33 -13.25 2.53 7.26
N VAL A 34 -14.11 1.81 7.98
CA VAL A 34 -14.90 2.33 9.09
C VAL A 34 -14.91 1.33 10.23
N LYS A 35 -14.75 1.82 11.46
CA LYS A 35 -14.83 1.00 12.68
C LYS A 35 -16.22 1.09 13.28
N LYS A 36 -16.80 -0.04 13.66
CA LYS A 36 -18.18 -0.15 14.15
C LYS A 36 -18.26 -1.08 15.35
N VAL A 37 -19.39 -0.99 16.05
CA VAL A 37 -19.78 -1.86 17.16
C VAL A 37 -21.16 -2.42 16.81
N ASN A 38 -21.37 -3.73 16.92
CA ASN A 38 -22.67 -4.35 16.70
C ASN A 38 -23.54 -4.28 17.97
N ASP A 39 -24.78 -4.78 17.89
CA ASP A 39 -25.74 -4.76 19.01
C ASP A 39 -25.29 -5.61 20.21
N GLU A 40 -24.36 -6.55 20.00
CA GLU A 40 -23.73 -7.38 21.04
C GLU A 40 -22.51 -6.71 21.69
N GLY A 41 -22.14 -5.49 21.25
CA GLY A 41 -20.98 -4.76 21.77
C GLY A 41 -19.64 -5.19 21.16
N GLN A 42 -19.64 -6.07 20.15
CA GLN A 42 -18.43 -6.54 19.48
C GLN A 42 -17.95 -5.50 18.47
N LYS A 43 -16.64 -5.21 18.49
CA LYS A 43 -16.02 -4.29 17.53
C LYS A 43 -15.68 -5.03 16.24
N TYR A 44 -15.90 -4.35 15.13
CA TYR A 44 -15.50 -4.83 13.82
C TYR A 44 -15.10 -3.67 12.92
N THR A 45 -14.29 -3.95 11.90
CA THR A 45 -13.90 -2.99 10.87
C THR A 45 -14.43 -3.45 9.53
N GLN A 46 -15.06 -2.53 8.82
CA GLN A 46 -15.43 -2.73 7.42
C GLN A 46 -14.38 -2.08 6.53
N PHE A 47 -14.02 -2.76 5.45
CA PHE A 47 -13.15 -2.25 4.41
C PHE A 47 -13.88 -2.27 3.07
N VAL A 48 -13.73 -1.20 2.31
CA VAL A 48 -14.17 -1.13 0.91
C VAL A 48 -12.97 -0.70 0.08
N GLU A 49 -12.61 -1.47 -0.94
CA GLU A 49 -11.60 -1.10 -1.92
C GLU A 49 -12.26 -0.91 -3.28
N ILE A 50 -12.13 0.29 -3.85
CA ILE A 50 -12.66 0.62 -5.18
C ILE A 50 -11.52 0.53 -6.20
N LYS A 51 -11.72 -0.30 -7.22
CA LYS A 51 -10.79 -0.57 -8.32
C LYS A 51 -11.51 -0.32 -9.63
N GLN A 52 -11.45 0.93 -10.11
CA GLN A 52 -12.10 1.34 -11.36
C GLN A 52 -13.61 1.03 -11.34
N ASP A 53 -14.04 -0.02 -12.03
CA ASP A 53 -15.42 -0.48 -12.18
C ASP A 53 -15.76 -1.67 -11.26
N LYS A 54 -14.90 -1.95 -10.26
CA LYS A 54 -15.06 -3.06 -9.32
C LYS A 54 -14.89 -2.61 -7.88
N PHE A 55 -15.44 -3.41 -6.96
CA PHE A 55 -15.19 -3.27 -5.54
C PHE A 55 -14.83 -4.60 -4.89
N ASP A 56 -14.00 -4.52 -3.85
CA ASP A 56 -13.83 -5.56 -2.85
C ASP A 56 -14.32 -5.01 -1.49
N PHE A 57 -15.17 -5.76 -0.80
CA PHE A 57 -15.67 -5.46 0.52
C PHE A 57 -15.26 -6.54 1.53
N GLN A 58 -14.97 -6.15 2.75
CA GLN A 58 -14.56 -7.06 3.81
C GLN A 58 -15.04 -6.59 5.18
N ILE A 59 -15.41 -7.54 6.03
CA ILE A 59 -15.60 -7.32 7.47
C ILE A 59 -14.56 -8.14 8.24
N ALA A 60 -13.81 -7.47 9.09
CA ALA A 60 -12.86 -8.08 10.01
C ALA A 60 -13.28 -7.83 11.47
N GLY A 61 -13.15 -8.86 12.31
CA GLY A 61 -13.35 -8.75 13.76
C GLY A 61 -12.22 -7.99 14.45
N GLU A 62 -12.28 -7.88 15.78
CA GLU A 62 -11.24 -7.21 16.59
C GLU A 62 -9.87 -7.90 16.49
N ASP A 63 -9.83 -9.21 16.22
CA ASP A 63 -8.61 -10.00 16.02
C ASP A 63 -8.08 -9.96 14.57
N ASP A 64 -8.55 -9.02 13.75
CA ASP A 64 -8.28 -8.90 12.30
C ASP A 64 -8.66 -10.15 11.47
N GLN A 65 -9.36 -11.12 12.06
CA GLN A 65 -9.90 -12.26 11.33
C GLN A 65 -11.05 -11.83 10.43
N VAL A 66 -10.93 -12.18 9.16
CA VAL A 66 -11.90 -11.88 8.11
C VAL A 66 -13.10 -12.80 8.28
N GLY A 67 -14.25 -12.23 8.65
CA GLY A 67 -15.50 -12.97 8.81
C GLY A 67 -16.41 -12.95 7.58
N PHE A 68 -16.18 -11.99 6.66
CA PHE A 68 -17.00 -11.81 5.48
C PHE A 68 -16.22 -11.10 4.36
N VAL A 69 -16.46 -11.53 3.12
CA VAL A 69 -15.92 -10.91 1.90
C VAL A 69 -17.04 -10.81 0.88
N ALA A 70 -17.12 -9.67 0.20
CA ALA A 70 -17.96 -9.51 -0.99
C ALA A 70 -17.18 -8.83 -2.12
N LYS A 71 -17.51 -9.16 -3.36
CA LYS A 71 -16.90 -8.59 -4.56
C LYS A 71 -17.97 -8.34 -5.59
N GLY A 72 -17.81 -7.32 -6.40
CA GLY A 72 -18.74 -7.08 -7.50
C GLY A 72 -18.32 -5.91 -8.36
N ASP A 73 -19.25 -5.48 -9.19
CA ASP A 73 -19.08 -4.33 -10.05
C ASP A 73 -19.54 -3.05 -9.32
N PHE A 74 -18.90 -1.95 -9.68
CA PHE A 74 -19.07 -0.64 -9.07
C PHE A 74 -19.31 0.41 -10.14
N LYS A 75 -20.26 1.30 -9.88
CA LYS A 75 -20.54 2.42 -10.78
C LYS A 75 -21.01 3.65 -10.02
N LEU A 76 -20.57 4.81 -10.48
CA LEU A 76 -21.08 6.10 -10.03
C LEU A 76 -22.23 6.56 -10.93
N GLU A 77 -23.34 6.92 -10.30
CA GLU A 77 -24.56 7.36 -10.97
C GLU A 77 -25.08 8.65 -10.35
N LYS A 78 -25.96 9.34 -11.09
CA LYS A 78 -26.62 10.56 -10.62
C LYS A 78 -28.10 10.29 -10.41
N LEU A 79 -28.57 10.54 -9.20
CA LEU A 79 -29.98 10.42 -8.83
C LEU A 79 -30.52 11.81 -8.50
N GLY A 80 -30.98 12.52 -9.53
CA GLY A 80 -31.43 13.92 -9.39
C GLY A 80 -30.28 14.83 -8.94
N PRO A 81 -30.41 15.57 -7.82
CA PRO A 81 -29.33 16.41 -7.31
C PRO A 81 -28.24 15.61 -6.54
N PHE A 82 -28.43 14.30 -6.33
CA PHE A 82 -27.54 13.48 -5.52
C PHE A 82 -26.57 12.67 -6.36
N LYS A 83 -25.39 12.42 -5.80
CA LYS A 83 -24.42 11.46 -6.30
C LYS A 83 -24.68 10.11 -5.64
N ALA A 84 -24.65 9.03 -6.41
CA ALA A 84 -24.93 7.68 -5.94
C ALA A 84 -23.83 6.70 -6.36
N ALA A 85 -23.49 5.80 -5.44
CA ALA A 85 -22.61 4.67 -5.66
C ALA A 85 -23.47 3.42 -5.78
N ARG A 86 -23.40 2.73 -6.92
CA ARG A 86 -24.10 1.48 -7.19
C ARG A 86 -23.12 0.32 -7.15
N PHE A 87 -23.49 -0.71 -6.39
CA PHE A 87 -22.78 -1.98 -6.22
C PHE A 87 -23.70 -3.09 -6.72
N PHE A 88 -23.24 -3.89 -7.68
CA PHE A 88 -24.07 -4.87 -8.38
C PHE A 88 -23.24 -6.08 -8.83
N HIS A 89 -23.90 -7.15 -9.29
CA HIS A 89 -23.29 -8.45 -9.59
C HIS A 89 -22.42 -8.95 -8.42
N ILE A 90 -23.01 -8.93 -7.22
CA ILE A 90 -22.27 -9.16 -5.99
C ILE A 90 -22.10 -10.66 -5.77
N LYS A 91 -20.87 -11.07 -5.46
CA LYS A 91 -20.55 -12.39 -4.94
C LYS A 91 -20.06 -12.26 -3.51
N ALA A 92 -20.60 -13.03 -2.57
CA ALA A 92 -20.30 -12.90 -1.16
C ALA A 92 -20.05 -14.25 -0.48
N GLY A 93 -19.30 -14.25 0.62
CA GLY A 93 -19.07 -15.44 1.43
C GLY A 93 -18.09 -15.21 2.58
N GLN A 94 -17.75 -16.28 3.29
CA GLN A 94 -16.86 -16.21 4.47
C GLN A 94 -15.39 -16.04 4.12
N SER A 95 -15.01 -16.29 2.86
CA SER A 95 -13.63 -16.11 2.37
C SER A 95 -13.62 -15.86 0.87
N ALA A 96 -12.50 -15.32 0.36
CA ALA A 96 -12.36 -15.05 -1.07
C ALA A 96 -12.38 -16.31 -1.96
N SER A 97 -12.15 -17.49 -1.40
CA SER A 97 -12.20 -18.78 -2.09
C SER A 97 -13.60 -19.43 -2.09
N ASN A 98 -14.55 -18.88 -1.34
CA ASN A 98 -15.90 -19.43 -1.21
C ASN A 98 -16.93 -18.30 -1.38
N LEU A 99 -17.03 -17.77 -2.59
CA LEU A 99 -17.98 -16.71 -2.94
C LEU A 99 -19.14 -17.29 -3.73
N GLU A 100 -20.36 -16.98 -3.31
CA GLU A 100 -21.61 -17.34 -4.00
C GLU A 100 -22.26 -16.09 -4.58
N ASP A 101 -22.95 -16.24 -5.71
CA ASP A 101 -23.70 -15.14 -6.32
C ASP A 101 -24.83 -14.68 -5.38
N SER A 102 -24.96 -13.38 -5.21
CA SER A 102 -26.06 -12.72 -4.51
C SER A 102 -26.87 -11.93 -5.52
N ASP A 103 -28.18 -12.08 -5.49
CA ASP A 103 -29.12 -11.30 -6.30
C ASP A 103 -29.30 -9.85 -5.75
N GLU A 104 -28.48 -9.45 -4.79
CA GLU A 104 -28.53 -8.13 -4.19
C GLU A 104 -27.81 -7.07 -5.02
N GLU A 105 -28.46 -5.91 -5.11
CA GLU A 105 -27.82 -4.67 -5.51
C GLU A 105 -27.94 -3.64 -4.38
N TYR A 106 -26.92 -2.79 -4.27
CA TYR A 106 -26.92 -1.70 -3.30
C TYR A 106 -26.68 -0.37 -4.01
N VAL A 107 -27.53 0.60 -3.70
CA VAL A 107 -27.37 1.98 -4.15
C VAL A 107 -27.32 2.88 -2.93
N SER A 108 -26.22 3.59 -2.76
CA SER A 108 -26.01 4.50 -1.64
C SER A 108 -25.74 5.91 -2.14
N ILE A 109 -26.43 6.90 -1.56
CA ILE A 109 -26.09 8.31 -1.79
C ILE A 109 -24.80 8.62 -1.05
N TYR A 110 -23.90 9.36 -1.69
CA TYR A 110 -22.59 9.63 -1.10
C TYR A 110 -22.16 11.10 -1.17
N ARG A 111 -21.24 11.43 -0.26
CA ARG A 111 -20.43 12.65 -0.30
C ARG A 111 -18.96 12.26 -0.14
N LEU A 112 -18.10 12.89 -0.92
CA LEU A 112 -16.66 12.67 -0.89
C LEU A 112 -15.94 13.96 -0.50
N ASP A 113 -14.96 13.85 0.38
CA ASP A 113 -14.10 14.94 0.81
C ASP A 113 -12.69 14.41 1.11
N ARG A 114 -11.74 14.55 0.17
CA ARG A 114 -10.33 14.09 0.21
C ARG A 114 -10.09 12.70 0.85
N ASP A 115 -10.09 12.65 2.18
CA ASP A 115 -9.80 11.46 3.00
C ASP A 115 -11.04 10.85 3.68
N THR A 116 -12.22 11.43 3.46
CA THR A 116 -13.49 10.97 4.02
C THR A 116 -14.49 10.66 2.90
N TRP A 117 -15.08 9.48 2.98
CA TRP A 117 -16.17 9.04 2.13
C TRP A 117 -17.40 8.75 2.99
N THR A 118 -18.44 9.55 2.83
CA THR A 118 -19.70 9.40 3.56
C THR A 118 -20.72 8.68 2.70
N LEU A 119 -21.30 7.61 3.22
CA LEU A 119 -22.36 6.82 2.60
C LEU A 119 -23.65 6.92 3.41
N ALA A 120 -24.75 7.19 2.73
CA ALA A 120 -26.09 7.15 3.28
C ALA A 120 -26.77 5.88 2.71
N SER A 121 -27.19 4.99 3.60
CA SER A 121 -27.69 3.64 3.26
C SER A 121 -28.97 3.29 4.01
N TYR A 122 -29.63 2.21 3.56
CA TYR A 122 -30.84 1.63 4.17
C TYR A 122 -32.08 2.54 4.15
N PHE A 123 -32.28 3.26 3.04
CA PHE A 123 -33.48 4.08 2.83
C PHE A 123 -34.63 3.31 2.17
N ASP A 124 -34.40 2.08 1.70
CA ASP A 124 -35.43 1.26 1.09
C ASP A 124 -36.43 0.75 2.13
N LYS A 125 -37.72 0.80 1.79
CA LYS A 125 -38.82 0.41 2.69
C LYS A 125 -38.76 -1.06 3.13
N GLU A 126 -38.16 -1.91 2.30
CA GLU A 126 -38.10 -3.36 2.51
C GLU A 126 -36.91 -3.80 3.38
N ARG A 127 -36.02 -2.87 3.77
CA ARG A 127 -34.87 -3.16 4.63
C ARG A 127 -35.30 -3.17 6.11
N GLU A 128 -34.87 -4.18 6.84
CA GLU A 128 -35.06 -4.23 8.31
C GLU A 128 -34.15 -3.23 9.04
N GLN A 129 -33.00 -2.90 8.45
CA GLN A 129 -32.06 -1.93 9.00
C GLN A 129 -32.62 -0.51 8.93
N LYS A 130 -32.39 0.26 10.00
CA LYS A 130 -32.74 1.68 10.02
C LYS A 130 -31.84 2.46 9.05
N PRO A 131 -32.35 3.55 8.45
CA PRO A 131 -31.52 4.48 7.69
C PRO A 131 -30.29 4.90 8.49
N ALA A 132 -29.13 4.83 7.85
CA ALA A 132 -27.85 5.07 8.50
C ALA A 132 -26.92 5.92 7.64
N LEU A 133 -25.99 6.58 8.33
CA LEU A 133 -24.88 7.31 7.73
C LEU A 133 -23.58 6.66 8.20
N GLU A 134 -22.75 6.25 7.26
CA GLU A 134 -21.43 5.69 7.52
C GLU A 134 -20.35 6.65 7.00
N VAL A 135 -19.28 6.83 7.78
CA VAL A 135 -18.17 7.72 7.43
C VAL A 135 -16.90 6.89 7.34
N TYR A 136 -16.54 6.54 6.11
CA TYR A 136 -15.31 5.83 5.82
C TYR A 136 -14.13 6.80 5.78
N GLN A 137 -13.01 6.35 6.35
CA GLN A 137 -11.73 7.03 6.29
C GLN A 137 -10.84 6.31 5.28
N ARG A 138 -10.11 7.07 4.47
CA ARG A 138 -9.15 6.50 3.52
C ARG A 138 -8.08 5.73 4.30
N VAL A 139 -7.90 4.45 3.97
CA VAL A 139 -6.77 3.68 4.46
C VAL A 139 -5.55 4.22 3.74
N LYS A 140 -4.60 4.75 4.49
CA LYS A 140 -3.32 5.15 3.93
C LYS A 140 -2.62 3.89 3.42
N SER A 141 -2.69 3.65 2.11
CA SER A 141 -1.75 2.75 1.45
C SER A 141 -0.36 3.30 1.73
N PRO A 142 0.59 2.50 2.22
CA PRO A 142 1.92 3.02 2.45
C PRO A 142 2.47 3.37 1.06
N THR A 143 2.69 4.67 0.82
CA THR A 143 3.08 5.20 -0.49
C THR A 143 4.31 4.44 -0.96
N ALA A 144 4.25 3.89 -2.17
CA ALA A 144 5.40 3.23 -2.78
C ALA A 144 6.52 4.28 -2.94
N GLN A 145 7.54 4.13 -2.10
CA GLN A 145 8.72 4.96 -1.96
C GLN A 145 9.95 4.19 -2.46
N THR A 146 11.08 4.86 -2.51
CA THR A 146 12.37 4.22 -2.73
C THR A 146 13.03 3.99 -1.39
N LEU A 147 13.35 2.73 -1.06
CA LEU A 147 14.22 2.43 0.07
C LEU A 147 15.65 2.71 -0.35
N VAL A 148 16.39 3.44 0.46
CA VAL A 148 17.82 3.67 0.27
C VAL A 148 18.56 2.95 1.39
N ILE A 149 19.46 2.03 1.04
CA ILE A 149 20.44 1.51 1.99
C ILE A 149 21.57 2.53 2.04
N ASP A 150 21.63 3.28 3.13
CA ASP A 150 22.52 4.42 3.28
C ASP A 150 23.96 3.96 3.43
N GLU A 151 24.19 3.11 4.42
CA GLU A 151 25.51 2.65 4.81
C GLU A 151 25.46 1.28 5.48
N ILE A 152 26.60 0.59 5.42
CA ILE A 152 26.90 -0.59 6.22
C ILE A 152 28.08 -0.23 7.11
N GLU A 153 27.85 -0.23 8.42
CA GLU A 153 28.88 -0.01 9.43
C GLU A 153 29.43 -1.35 9.89
N MET A 154 30.64 -1.70 9.46
CA MET A 154 31.39 -2.84 9.96
C MET A 154 32.01 -2.46 11.31
N ALA A 155 31.54 -3.08 12.39
CA ALA A 155 32.05 -2.90 13.74
C ALA A 155 33.13 -3.94 14.10
N ASP A 156 33.13 -5.09 13.43
CA ASP A 156 34.19 -6.10 13.46
C ASP A 156 34.08 -6.97 12.20
N VAL A 157 35.20 -7.42 11.64
CA VAL A 157 35.22 -8.32 10.47
C VAL A 157 35.98 -9.61 10.78
N PRO A 158 35.55 -10.76 10.23
CA PRO A 158 36.13 -12.06 10.56
C PRO A 158 37.52 -12.28 9.96
N GLN A 159 37.87 -11.54 8.91
CA GLN A 159 39.13 -11.68 8.17
C GLN A 159 40.22 -10.71 8.64
N GLY A 160 41.46 -11.21 8.65
CA GLY A 160 42.65 -10.47 9.04
C GLY A 160 43.43 -9.85 7.87
N ALA A 161 43.02 -10.18 6.63
CA ALA A 161 43.57 -9.63 5.40
C ALA A 161 42.71 -8.48 4.89
N ALA A 162 43.13 -7.89 3.78
CA ALA A 162 42.29 -6.97 3.05
C ALA A 162 41.16 -7.70 2.33
N TRP A 163 40.07 -6.98 2.06
CA TRP A 163 38.83 -7.59 1.62
C TRP A 163 37.98 -6.69 0.75
N PHE A 164 37.15 -7.33 -0.06
CA PHE A 164 36.16 -6.77 -0.95
C PHE A 164 34.76 -7.10 -0.43
N LEU A 165 33.76 -6.32 -0.84
CA LEU A 165 32.39 -6.46 -0.35
C LEU A 165 31.39 -6.59 -1.49
N CYS A 166 30.48 -7.55 -1.33
CA CYS A 166 29.26 -7.64 -2.11
C CYS A 166 28.05 -7.61 -1.18
N PHE A 167 27.05 -6.79 -1.51
CA PHE A 167 25.81 -6.71 -0.75
C PHE A 167 24.60 -6.77 -1.66
N ASP A 168 23.79 -7.80 -1.49
CA ASP A 168 22.55 -8.01 -2.24
C ASP A 168 21.34 -7.83 -1.31
N VAL A 169 20.35 -7.03 -1.75
CA VAL A 169 19.03 -6.93 -1.12
C VAL A 169 17.99 -7.52 -2.06
N LYS A 170 17.07 -8.29 -1.49
CA LYS A 170 15.93 -8.90 -2.18
C LYS A 170 14.62 -8.55 -1.49
N THR A 171 13.68 -8.05 -2.28
CA THR A 171 12.33 -7.72 -1.83
C THR A 171 11.42 -8.96 -1.92
N GLN A 172 10.30 -8.96 -1.18
CA GLN A 172 9.35 -10.09 -1.20
C GLN A 172 8.70 -10.33 -2.57
N ASP A 173 8.63 -9.32 -3.43
CA ASP A 173 8.16 -9.44 -4.82
C ASP A 173 9.26 -9.89 -5.80
N GLY A 174 10.43 -10.27 -5.29
CA GLY A 174 11.51 -10.89 -6.06
C GLY A 174 12.47 -9.91 -6.75
N ALA A 175 12.31 -8.60 -6.56
CA ALA A 175 13.28 -7.64 -7.06
C ALA A 175 14.59 -7.75 -6.25
N SER A 176 15.72 -7.71 -6.95
CA SER A 176 17.04 -7.74 -6.33
C SER A 176 17.86 -6.52 -6.75
N ARG A 177 18.66 -6.02 -5.81
CA ARG A 177 19.59 -4.91 -5.99
C ARG A 177 20.91 -5.27 -5.33
N ARG A 178 22.01 -5.02 -6.05
CA ARG A 178 23.37 -5.33 -5.65
C ARG A 178 24.17 -4.05 -5.47
N TYR A 179 24.97 -4.01 -4.43
CA TYR A 179 26.06 -3.07 -4.24
C TYR A 179 27.39 -3.84 -4.27
N HIS A 180 28.28 -3.41 -5.16
CA HIS A 180 29.67 -3.83 -5.28
C HIS A 180 30.42 -2.71 -6.00
N VAL A 181 31.68 -2.51 -5.64
CA VAL A 181 32.54 -1.50 -6.27
C VAL A 181 33.85 -2.16 -6.67
N ASP A 182 34.01 -2.39 -7.96
CA ASP A 182 35.17 -3.07 -8.54
C ASP A 182 36.49 -2.40 -8.08
N GLY A 183 37.43 -3.22 -7.61
CA GLY A 183 38.74 -2.84 -7.11
C GLY A 183 38.72 -2.10 -5.77
N LYS A 184 37.56 -2.03 -5.08
CA LYS A 184 37.45 -1.33 -3.80
C LYS A 184 37.77 -2.25 -2.62
N GLU A 185 39.04 -2.23 -2.26
CA GLU A 185 39.60 -2.95 -1.12
C GLU A 185 39.37 -2.20 0.22
N TYR A 186 39.19 -2.97 1.29
CA TYR A 186 39.10 -2.52 2.68
C TYR A 186 40.05 -3.35 3.54
N ASP A 187 40.78 -2.71 4.46
CA ASP A 187 41.82 -3.37 5.28
C ASP A 187 41.63 -3.16 6.79
N LYS A 188 40.53 -2.51 7.18
CA LYS A 188 40.23 -2.17 8.58
C LYS A 188 39.24 -3.15 9.18
N LYS A 189 39.46 -3.47 10.45
CA LYS A 189 38.47 -4.18 11.29
C LYS A 189 37.17 -3.40 11.46
N GLN A 190 37.25 -2.07 11.39
CA GLN A 190 36.12 -1.16 11.54
C GLN A 190 36.07 -0.17 10.39
N VAL A 191 34.96 -0.14 9.67
CA VAL A 191 34.75 0.75 8.53
C VAL A 191 33.27 1.02 8.31
N THR A 192 32.93 2.27 8.00
CA THR A 192 31.61 2.64 7.51
C THR A 192 31.65 2.75 6.00
N ILE A 193 30.84 1.94 5.31
CA ILE A 193 30.78 1.89 3.85
C ILE A 193 29.53 2.63 3.40
N PRO A 194 29.65 3.78 2.71
CA PRO A 194 28.51 4.44 2.10
C PRO A 194 28.04 3.59 0.91
N VAL A 195 26.78 3.15 0.95
CA VAL A 195 26.21 2.22 -0.03
C VAL A 195 25.32 2.97 -1.02
N ALA A 196 24.42 3.82 -0.53
CA ALA A 196 23.43 4.56 -1.34
C ALA A 196 22.64 3.69 -2.34
N LEU A 197 22.32 2.44 -1.97
CA LEU A 197 21.64 1.49 -2.86
C LEU A 197 20.14 1.74 -2.86
N GLU A 198 19.58 2.10 -4.01
CA GLU A 198 18.15 2.39 -4.18
C GLU A 198 17.34 1.12 -4.55
N VAL A 199 16.34 0.80 -3.75
CA VAL A 199 15.37 -0.28 -3.95
C VAL A 199 13.97 0.32 -4.15
N PRO A 200 13.41 0.28 -5.38
CA PRO A 200 12.13 0.94 -5.68
C PRO A 200 10.92 0.15 -5.17
N LYS A 201 9.75 0.79 -5.17
CA LYS A 201 8.44 0.18 -4.83
C LYS A 201 8.36 -0.34 -3.40
N MET A 202 9.08 0.30 -2.49
CA MET A 202 9.14 -0.05 -1.09
C MET A 202 8.17 0.78 -0.28
N SER A 203 7.84 0.30 0.92
CA SER A 203 6.91 0.99 1.80
C SER A 203 7.15 0.51 3.22
N ALA A 204 6.86 1.34 4.22
CA ALA A 204 7.01 0.94 5.62
C ALA A 204 6.22 -0.36 5.91
N GLY A 205 6.79 -1.25 6.71
CA GLY A 205 6.24 -2.56 7.06
C GLY A 205 6.58 -3.69 6.08
N LYS A 206 7.10 -3.43 4.88
CA LYS A 206 7.59 -4.50 3.98
C LYS A 206 8.86 -5.13 4.53
N LYS A 207 9.01 -6.44 4.34
CA LYS A 207 10.26 -7.15 4.66
C LYS A 207 11.22 -7.17 3.48
N CYS A 208 12.50 -7.03 3.77
CA CYS A 208 13.61 -7.29 2.85
C CYS A 208 14.47 -8.40 3.41
N THR A 209 14.98 -9.24 2.52
CA THR A 209 16.07 -10.17 2.82
C THR A 209 17.35 -9.65 2.20
N PHE A 210 18.51 -10.03 2.75
CA PHE A 210 19.79 -9.62 2.19
C PHE A 210 20.83 -10.74 2.28
N THR A 211 21.88 -10.58 1.48
CA THR A 211 23.12 -11.36 1.54
C THR A 211 24.28 -10.38 1.53
N LEU A 212 25.21 -10.54 2.47
CA LEU A 212 26.42 -9.75 2.58
C LEU A 212 27.59 -10.73 2.51
N GLN A 213 28.49 -10.51 1.57
CA GLN A 213 29.64 -11.35 1.30
C GLN A 213 30.92 -10.52 1.40
N LEU A 214 31.96 -11.13 1.94
CA LEU A 214 33.30 -10.57 1.98
C LEU A 214 34.30 -11.61 1.49
N ASP A 215 35.33 -11.16 0.79
CA ASP A 215 36.37 -12.03 0.22
C ASP A 215 37.69 -11.27 0.05
N ASP A 216 38.82 -11.96 0.03
CA ASP A 216 40.15 -11.37 -0.20
C ASP A 216 40.51 -11.24 -1.69
N ILE A 217 39.67 -11.81 -2.58
CA ILE A 217 39.70 -11.66 -4.03
C ILE A 217 38.41 -10.96 -4.50
N ASP A 218 38.57 -9.87 -5.25
CA ASP A 218 37.46 -9.02 -5.70
C ASP A 218 36.41 -9.79 -6.53
N ASP A 219 36.88 -10.60 -7.47
CA ASP A 219 36.02 -11.41 -8.35
C ASP A 219 35.19 -12.45 -7.57
N ASP A 220 35.67 -12.89 -6.41
CA ASP A 220 35.03 -13.92 -5.58
C ASP A 220 34.04 -13.30 -4.56
N ALA A 221 34.19 -12.01 -4.23
CA ALA A 221 33.32 -11.32 -3.27
C ALA A 221 31.83 -11.37 -3.65
N CYS A 222 31.50 -11.33 -4.94
CA CYS A 222 30.13 -11.47 -5.46
C CYS A 222 29.82 -12.88 -6.02
N GLY A 223 30.74 -13.82 -5.87
CA GLY A 223 30.67 -15.18 -6.39
C GLY A 223 29.92 -16.16 -5.50
N ASP A 224 30.01 -17.44 -5.86
CA ASP A 224 29.31 -18.52 -5.16
C ASP A 224 30.04 -19.00 -3.90
N GLU A 225 31.35 -18.82 -3.83
CA GLU A 225 32.25 -19.32 -2.78
C GLU A 225 33.03 -18.20 -2.08
N PRO A 226 32.36 -17.18 -1.49
CA PRO A 226 33.07 -16.16 -0.74
C PRO A 226 33.67 -16.76 0.54
N ASP A 227 34.77 -16.19 1.02
CA ASP A 227 35.34 -16.53 2.33
C ASP A 227 34.34 -16.34 3.47
N ASN A 228 33.56 -15.26 3.43
CA ASN A 228 32.57 -14.96 4.46
C ASN A 228 31.22 -14.59 3.84
N ARG A 229 30.15 -15.19 4.37
CA ARG A 229 28.77 -14.91 3.94
C ARG A 229 27.85 -14.75 5.14
N SER A 230 27.02 -13.71 5.09
CA SER A 230 25.95 -13.47 6.05
C SER A 230 24.63 -13.22 5.32
N THR A 231 23.55 -13.79 5.86
CA THR A 231 22.19 -13.56 5.36
C THR A 231 21.30 -13.11 6.50
N GLY A 232 20.31 -12.26 6.20
CA GLY A 232 19.34 -11.84 7.20
C GLY A 232 18.11 -11.18 6.60
N GLU A 233 17.25 -10.66 7.47
CA GLU A 233 16.07 -9.90 7.11
C GLU A 233 15.91 -8.64 7.97
N PHE A 234 15.29 -7.61 7.41
CA PHE A 234 14.84 -6.44 8.14
C PHE A 234 13.47 -5.98 7.64
N THR A 235 12.75 -5.27 8.51
CA THR A 235 11.46 -4.66 8.17
C THR A 235 11.68 -3.18 7.89
N VAL A 236 11.21 -2.73 6.73
CA VAL A 236 11.36 -1.35 6.27
C VAL A 236 10.57 -0.40 7.16
N SER A 237 11.18 0.74 7.45
CA SER A 237 10.64 1.86 8.21
C SER A 237 11.09 3.17 7.54
N GLU A 238 10.48 4.30 7.90
CA GLU A 238 10.84 5.62 7.37
C GLU A 238 12.35 5.91 7.51
N ARG A 239 12.91 5.55 8.67
CA ARG A 239 14.35 5.43 8.91
C ARG A 239 14.58 4.22 9.80
N GLY A 240 15.63 3.47 9.57
CA GLY A 240 15.93 2.27 10.35
C GLY A 240 17.41 1.93 10.40
N SER A 241 17.74 1.12 11.38
CA SER A 241 19.09 0.64 11.66
C SER A 241 18.95 -0.71 12.34
N GLN A 242 19.64 -1.73 11.83
CA GLN A 242 19.60 -3.07 12.42
C GLN A 242 21.00 -3.67 12.50
N PRO A 243 21.46 -4.06 13.71
CA PRO A 243 22.73 -4.74 13.91
C PRO A 243 22.60 -6.24 13.63
N TYR A 244 23.70 -6.83 13.16
CA TYR A 244 23.85 -8.26 12.90
C TYR A 244 25.16 -8.75 13.48
N LYS A 245 25.14 -9.98 14.02
CA LYS A 245 26.30 -10.70 14.52
C LYS A 245 26.26 -12.14 14.00
N PRO A 246 26.74 -12.40 12.77
CA PRO A 246 26.68 -13.75 12.18
C PRO A 246 27.59 -14.73 12.92
N GLU A 247 28.75 -14.25 13.37
CA GLU A 247 29.77 -15.02 14.09
C GLU A 247 30.41 -14.14 15.17
N ASP A 248 31.28 -14.72 16.02
CA ASP A 248 31.77 -14.02 17.21
C ASP A 248 32.54 -12.72 16.92
N ASN A 249 33.34 -12.72 15.84
CA ASN A 249 34.18 -11.60 15.40
C ASN A 249 33.62 -10.87 14.17
N TRP A 250 32.36 -11.13 13.79
CA TRP A 250 31.73 -10.41 12.69
C TRP A 250 30.52 -9.64 13.20
N ARG A 251 30.59 -8.30 13.13
CA ARG A 251 29.52 -7.42 13.57
C ARG A 251 29.36 -6.28 12.59
N TYR A 252 28.13 -6.05 12.16
CA TYR A 252 27.83 -4.93 11.31
C TYR A 252 26.42 -4.39 11.55
N THR A 253 26.18 -3.15 11.13
CA THR A 253 24.88 -2.50 11.18
C THR A 253 24.49 -2.01 9.80
N ILE A 254 23.31 -2.39 9.32
CA ILE A 254 22.72 -1.86 8.09
C ILE A 254 21.82 -0.68 8.47
N ARG A 255 21.96 0.45 7.78
CA ARG A 255 21.11 1.64 7.98
C ARG A 255 20.40 2.03 6.70
N TRP A 256 19.18 2.53 6.83
CA TRP A 256 18.33 2.85 5.69
C TRP A 256 17.31 3.96 5.98
N HIS A 257 16.75 4.50 4.90
CA HIS A 257 15.57 5.36 4.93
C HIS A 257 14.66 5.16 3.71
N LEU A 258 13.40 5.62 3.83
CA LEU A 258 12.49 5.78 2.70
C LEU A 258 12.59 7.19 2.13
N LYS A 259 12.61 7.27 0.80
CA LYS A 259 12.68 8.47 -0.03
C LYS A 259 11.46 8.59 -0.94
#